data_AF-A0A2D5HDB8-F1
#
_entry.id   AF-A0A2D5HDB8-F1
#
_cell.length_a   1.000
_cell.length_b   1.000
_cell.length_c   1.000
_cell.angle_alpha   90.00
_cell.angle_beta   90.00
_cell.angle_gamma   90.00
#
_symmetry.space_group_name_H-M   'P 1'
#
loop_
_entity.id
_entity.type
_entity.pdbx_description
1 polymer ?
#
loop_
_entity_poly.entity_id
_entity_poly.type
_entity_poly.pdbx_seq_one_letter_code
_entity_poly.pdbx_strand_id
1 'polypeptide(L)'
;MSATLFALALFGCSDDGTACQRLSTPVQTYETQAQCSAQLDEALGTDAAMRADAPTVFAQCLTSRQIALLGKGTVDLTRVNGMEFASAGF
;
A
#
# COMPACT_ATOMS: atom_id res chain seq x y z
N MET A 1 8.91 24.46 7.34
CA MET A 1 9.31 23.03 7.39
C MET A 1 8.32 22.28 6.53
N SER A 2 8.75 21.60 5.46
CA SER A 2 7.85 20.75 4.68
C SER A 2 7.56 19.49 5.49
N ALA A 3 6.33 19.35 6.00
CA ALA A 3 5.91 18.13 6.67
C ALA A 3 5.86 17.00 5.64
N THR A 4 6.74 16.01 5.77
CA THR A 4 6.67 14.79 4.97
C THR A 4 5.48 13.99 5.47
N LEU A 5 4.37 14.03 4.73
CA LEU A 5 3.23 13.18 5.01
C LEU A 5 3.50 11.77 4.46
N PHE A 6 3.19 10.80 5.31
CA PHE A 6 3.09 9.40 4.94
C PHE A 6 1.65 9.12 4.55
N ALA A 7 1.42 8.15 3.71
CA ALA A 7 0.11 7.79 3.24
C ALA A 7 0.06 6.27 3.08
N LEU A 8 -1.04 5.71 3.56
CA LEU A 8 -1.30 4.29 3.47
C LEU A 8 -2.00 4.01 2.13
N ALA A 9 -1.40 3.12 1.34
CA ALA A 9 -2.00 2.62 0.11
C ALA A 9 -2.16 1.11 0.18
N LEU A 10 -3.27 0.64 -0.37
CA LEU A 10 -3.56 -0.78 -0.55
C LEU A 10 -3.29 -1.17 -2.00
N PHE A 11 -2.66 -2.32 -2.20
CA PHE A 11 -2.31 -2.88 -3.50
C PHE A 11 -2.85 -4.30 -3.59
N GLY A 12 -3.71 -4.56 -4.55
CA GLY A 12 -4.14 -5.91 -4.91
C GLY A 12 -3.18 -6.48 -5.93
N CYS A 13 -2.50 -7.56 -5.58
CA CYS A 13 -1.53 -8.24 -6.44
C CYS A 13 -2.08 -9.54 -6.99
N SER A 14 -1.65 -9.87 -8.21
CA SER A 14 -1.74 -11.23 -8.74
C SER A 14 -0.93 -12.21 -7.88
N ASP A 15 -1.22 -13.50 -8.03
CA ASP A 15 -0.64 -14.60 -7.23
C ASP A 15 0.90 -14.59 -7.25
N ASP A 16 1.48 -14.26 -8.41
CA ASP A 16 2.93 -14.18 -8.59
C ASP A 16 3.58 -12.91 -8.01
N GLY A 17 2.80 -11.97 -7.46
CA GLY A 17 3.29 -10.71 -6.86
C GLY A 17 3.94 -9.71 -7.84
N THR A 18 3.94 -10.02 -9.14
CA THR A 18 4.59 -9.22 -10.19
C THR A 18 3.69 -8.12 -10.77
N ALA A 19 2.38 -8.26 -10.62
CA ALA A 19 1.40 -7.32 -11.12
C ALA A 19 0.48 -6.87 -9.98
N CYS A 20 0.83 -5.73 -9.37
CA CYS A 20 0.10 -5.16 -8.27
C CYS A 20 -0.61 -3.89 -8.69
N GLN A 21 -1.92 -3.86 -8.55
CA GLN A 21 -2.71 -2.69 -8.87
C GLN A 21 -3.11 -2.00 -7.58
N ARG A 22 -2.90 -0.68 -7.54
CA ARG A 22 -3.37 0.12 -6.42
C ARG A 22 -4.89 0.07 -6.36
N LEU A 23 -5.41 -0.32 -5.21
CA LEU A 23 -6.84 -0.34 -4.96
C LEU A 23 -7.34 1.10 -4.78
N SER A 24 -8.57 1.36 -5.25
CA SER A 24 -9.22 2.67 -5.11
C SER A 24 -9.79 2.80 -3.71
N THR A 25 -8.91 3.07 -2.75
CA THR A 25 -9.26 3.23 -1.34
C THR A 25 -8.93 4.66 -0.87
N PRO A 26 -9.65 5.20 0.12
CA PRO A 26 -9.33 6.50 0.67
C PRO A 26 -7.90 6.48 1.23
N VAL A 27 -7.08 7.36 0.70
CA VAL A 27 -5.67 7.48 1.10
C VAL A 27 -5.62 8.22 2.42
N GLN A 28 -5.37 7.49 3.50
CA GLN A 28 -5.15 8.10 4.81
C GLN A 28 -3.71 8.60 4.91
N THR A 29 -3.54 9.87 5.27
CA THR A 29 -2.22 10.49 5.48
C THR A 29 -1.89 10.60 6.97
N TYR A 30 -0.64 10.30 7.31
CA TYR A 30 -0.08 10.33 8.66
C TYR A 30 1.14 11.25 8.70
N GLU A 31 1.40 11.84 9.86
CA GLU A 31 2.55 12.74 10.05
C GLU A 31 3.87 11.98 10.24
N THR A 32 3.79 10.72 10.68
CA THR A 32 4.98 9.89 10.96
C THR A 32 4.86 8.51 10.33
N GLN A 33 6.02 7.92 10.00
CA GLN A 33 6.09 6.56 9.47
C GLN A 33 5.52 5.55 10.48
N ALA A 34 5.83 5.71 11.77
CA ALA A 34 5.37 4.82 12.84
C ALA A 34 3.83 4.81 12.99
N GLN A 35 3.19 5.97 12.88
CA GLN A 35 1.72 6.05 12.88
C GLN A 35 1.12 5.36 11.67
N CYS A 36 1.73 5.53 10.50
CA CYS A 36 1.28 4.86 9.30
C CYS A 36 1.45 3.34 9.42
N SER A 37 2.62 2.86 9.86
CA SER A 37 2.92 1.43 9.96
C SER A 37 2.02 0.72 10.96
N ALA A 38 1.65 1.41 12.06
CA ALA A 38 0.70 0.88 13.03
C ALA A 38 -0.71 0.63 12.46
N GLN A 39 -1.05 1.27 11.34
CA GLN A 39 -2.35 1.13 10.68
C GLN A 39 -2.33 0.18 9.48
N LEU A 40 -1.19 -0.46 9.19
CA LEU A 40 -1.08 -1.43 8.08
C LEU A 40 -1.98 -2.64 8.30
N ASP A 41 -1.93 -3.25 9.48
CA ASP A 41 -2.76 -4.40 9.83
C ASP A 41 -4.26 -4.06 9.81
N GLU A 42 -4.63 -2.90 10.37
CA GLU A 42 -6.02 -2.43 10.36
C GLU A 42 -6.50 -2.20 8.92
N ALA A 43 -5.66 -1.63 8.05
CA ALA A 43 -6.00 -1.39 6.65
C ALA A 43 -6.20 -2.69 5.85
N LEU A 44 -5.43 -3.74 6.14
CA LEU A 44 -5.62 -5.08 5.55
C LEU A 44 -6.94 -5.73 6.01
N GLY A 45 -7.41 -5.37 7.21
CA GLY A 45 -8.71 -5.79 7.74
C GLY A 45 -9.89 -4.95 7.23
N THR A 46 -9.69 -3.96 6.37
CA THR A 46 -10.80 -3.14 5.85
C THR A 46 -11.57 -3.85 4.75
N ASP A 47 -12.87 -3.50 4.62
CA ASP A 47 -13.71 -3.90 3.49
C ASP A 47 -13.05 -3.68 2.13
N ALA A 48 -12.19 -2.68 1.99
CA ALA A 48 -11.52 -2.36 0.74
C ALA A 48 -10.40 -3.36 0.39
N ALA A 49 -9.72 -3.90 1.40
CA ALA A 49 -8.81 -5.02 1.23
C ALA A 49 -9.58 -6.33 1.02
N MET A 50 -10.68 -6.56 1.75
CA MET A 50 -11.50 -7.76 1.58
C MET A 50 -12.26 -7.83 0.24
N ARG A 51 -12.64 -6.68 -0.34
CA ARG A 51 -13.28 -6.58 -1.66
C ARG A 51 -12.27 -6.51 -2.81
N ALA A 52 -10.98 -6.60 -2.54
CA ALA A 52 -10.00 -6.64 -3.60
C ALA A 52 -10.24 -7.89 -4.44
N ASP A 53 -10.50 -7.73 -5.74
CA ASP A 53 -10.48 -8.83 -6.73
C ASP A 53 -9.02 -9.27 -7.02
N ALA A 54 -8.27 -9.56 -5.95
CA ALA A 54 -6.87 -9.93 -6.01
C ALA A 54 -6.58 -11.04 -4.98
N PRO A 55 -5.83 -12.09 -5.35
CA PRO A 55 -5.49 -13.18 -4.43
C PRO A 55 -4.65 -12.71 -3.24
N THR A 56 -3.89 -11.62 -3.39
CA THR A 56 -3.09 -11.06 -2.30
C THR A 56 -3.27 -9.56 -2.21
N VAL A 57 -3.40 -9.04 -0.99
CA VAL A 57 -3.46 -7.61 -0.73
C VAL A 57 -2.29 -7.20 0.14
N PHE A 58 -1.62 -6.12 -0.27
CA PHE A 58 -0.52 -5.52 0.45
C PHE A 58 -0.91 -4.13 0.92
N ALA A 59 -0.64 -3.83 2.19
CA ALA A 59 -0.71 -2.49 2.72
C ALA A 59 0.70 -1.90 2.78
N GLN A 60 0.82 -0.64 2.41
CA GLN A 60 2.12 0.01 2.45
C GLN A 60 2.08 1.48 2.81
N CYS A 61 3.08 1.88 3.59
CA CYS A 61 3.28 3.25 4.05
C CYS A 61 4.29 3.96 3.18
N LEU A 62 3.77 4.88 2.38
CA LEU A 62 4.50 5.58 1.35
C LEU A 62 4.47 7.07 1.65
N THR A 63 5.54 7.79 1.38
CA THR A 63 5.46 9.26 1.40
C THR A 63 4.52 9.76 0.29
N SER A 64 3.90 10.92 0.48
CA SER A 64 3.04 11.53 -0.55
C SER A 64 3.72 11.63 -1.92
N ARG A 65 5.05 11.82 -1.92
CA ARG A 65 5.86 11.84 -3.15
C ARG A 65 5.95 10.45 -3.80
N GLN A 66 6.19 9.39 -3.03
CA GLN A 66 6.22 8.03 -3.57
C GLN A 66 4.85 7.60 -4.10
N ILE A 67 3.77 7.92 -3.37
CA ILE A 67 2.40 7.65 -3.84
C ILE A 67 2.06 8.38 -5.14
N ALA A 68 2.54 9.62 -5.29
CA ALA A 68 2.39 10.37 -6.53
C ALA A 68 3.19 9.75 -7.69
N LEU A 69 4.38 9.20 -7.40
CA LEU A 69 5.21 8.51 -8.39
C LEU A 69 4.64 7.15 -8.82
N LEU A 70 3.98 6.44 -7.90
CA LEU A 70 3.39 5.11 -8.15
C LEU A 70 2.08 5.20 -8.96
N GLY A 71 1.40 6.36 -8.96
CA GLY A 71 0.31 6.66 -9.90
C GLY A 71 -0.85 5.65 -9.93
N LYS A 72 -1.61 5.65 -11.04
CA LYS A 72 -2.72 4.71 -11.34
C LYS A 72 -2.26 3.50 -12.17
N GLY A 73 -0.98 3.12 -12.08
CA GLY A 73 -0.40 2.05 -12.89
C GLY A 73 -0.35 0.71 -12.16
N THR A 74 -0.12 -0.35 -12.94
CA THR A 74 0.34 -1.64 -12.39
C THR A 74 1.76 -1.46 -11.88
N VAL A 75 1.96 -1.73 -10.60
CA VAL A 75 3.23 -1.67 -9.88
C VAL A 75 3.77 -3.09 -9.80
N ASP A 76 5.03 -3.27 -10.15
CA ASP A 76 5.73 -4.54 -9.97
C ASP A 76 6.48 -4.50 -8.64
N LEU A 77 5.86 -5.03 -7.57
CA LEU A 77 6.42 -4.97 -6.22
C LEU A 77 7.74 -5.75 -6.10
N THR A 78 8.00 -6.73 -6.98
CA THR A 78 9.29 -7.44 -7.03
C THR A 78 10.44 -6.53 -7.46
N ARG A 79 10.14 -5.48 -8.23
CA ARG A 79 11.11 -4.50 -8.71
C ARG A 79 11.20 -3.24 -7.87
N VAL A 80 10.26 -3.02 -6.94
CA VAL A 80 10.34 -1.90 -6.01
C VAL A 80 11.35 -2.23 -4.90
N ASN A 81 12.63 -2.14 -5.25
CA ASN A 81 13.77 -2.34 -4.35
C ASN A 81 13.65 -1.44 -3.11
N GLY A 82 13.57 -2.05 -1.93
CA GLY A 82 13.77 -1.37 -0.64
C GLY A 82 12.52 -1.00 0.15
N MET A 83 11.37 -1.63 -0.11
CA MET A 83 10.20 -1.47 0.76
C MET A 83 9.91 -2.79 1.49
N GLU A 84 10.02 -2.80 2.83
CA GLU A 84 9.57 -3.93 3.64
C GLU A 84 8.05 -4.04 3.52
N PHE A 85 7.58 -5.13 2.90
CA PHE A 85 6.16 -5.39 2.71
C PHE A 85 5.66 -6.26 3.86
N ALA A 86 4.71 -5.76 4.64
CA ALA A 86 3.87 -6.60 5.48
C ALA A 86 2.83 -7.26 4.58
N SER A 87 2.99 -8.57 4.32
CA SER A 87 2.01 -9.38 3.58
C SER A 87 1.10 -10.11 4.56
N ALA A 88 -0.20 -9.91 4.49
CA ALA A 88 -1.17 -10.87 5.04
C ALA A 88 -1.51 -11.87 3.92
N GLY A 89 -0.83 -13.00 3.91
CA GLY A 89 -1.28 -14.16 3.14
C GLY A 89 -2.42 -14.83 3.92
N PHE A 90 -3.58 -14.98 3.30
CA PHE A 90 -4.67 -15.81 3.81
C PHE A 90 -4.52 -17.25 3.31
#